data_AF-A0A263BWH1-F1
#
_entry.id   AF-A0A263BWH1-F1
#
_cell.length_a   1.000
_cell.length_b   1.000
_cell.length_c   1.000
_cell.angle_alpha   90.00
_cell.angle_beta   90.00
_cell.angle_gamma   90.00
#
_symmetry.space_group_name_H-M   'P 1'
#
loop_
_entity.id
_entity.type
_entity.pdbx_description
1 polymer ?
#
loop_
_entity_poly.entity_id
_entity_poly.type
_entity_poly.pdbx_seq_one_letter_code
_entity_poly.pdbx_strand_id
1 'polypeptide(L)' 'MKKSLEDKIEEKRRELVDSIISYGVSSPEVLKISEELDEIINTYQSASSEN' A
#
# COMPACT_ATOMS: atom_id res chain seq x y z
N MET A 1 -3.38 12.50 15.90
CA MET A 1 -2.07 11.80 15.81
C MET A 1 -1.73 11.67 14.34
N LYS A 2 -0.54 12.11 13.90
CA LYS A 2 -0.08 11.88 12.52
C LYS A 2 0.21 10.39 12.38
N LYS A 3 -0.51 9.68 11.50
CA LYS A 3 -0.18 8.29 11.14
C LYS A 3 1.22 8.27 10.53
N SER A 4 2.08 7.35 10.96
CA SER A 4 3.39 7.14 10.35
C SER A 4 3.22 6.61 8.91
N LEU A 5 4.27 6.67 8.09
CA LEU A 5 4.24 6.03 6.77
C LEU A 5 4.04 4.51 6.90
N GLU A 6 4.56 3.90 7.96
CA GLU A 6 4.38 2.48 8.29
C GLU A 6 2.90 2.14 8.53
N ASP A 7 2.19 2.98 9.30
CA ASP A 7 0.76 2.80 9.55
C ASP A 7 -0.05 2.81 8.24
N LYS A 8 0.34 3.68 7.30
CA LYS A 8 -0.31 3.79 5.98
C LYS A 8 -0.02 2.56 5.11
N ILE A 9 1.20 2.03 5.17
CA ILE A 9 1.58 0.78 4.47
C ILE A 9 0.71 -0.37 4.99
N GLU A 10 0.59 -0.53 6.30
CA GLU A 10 -0.19 -1.62 6.89
C GLU A 10 -1.70 -1.47 6.67
N GLU A 11 -2.22 -0.25 6.64
CA GLU A 11 -3.61 0.03 6.24
C GLU A 11 -3.86 -0.36 4.77
N LYS A 12 -2.98 0.06 3.86
CA LYS A 12 -3.12 -0.21 2.43
C LYS A 12 -2.91 -1.68 2.08
N ARG A 13 -2.04 -2.39 2.82
CA ARG A 13 -1.90 -3.85 2.74
C ARG A 13 -3.18 -4.59 3.07
N ARG A 14 -3.89 -4.18 4.13
CA ARG A 14 -5.18 -4.78 4.49
C ARG A 14 -6.22 -4.53 3.39
N GLU A 15 -6.29 -3.30 2.89
CA GLU A 15 -7.19 -2.93 1.79
C GLU A 15 -6.93 -3.78 0.53
N LEU A 16 -5.66 -4.03 0.20
CA LEU A 16 -5.27 -4.89 -0.93
C LEU A 16 -5.74 -6.33 -0.75
N VAL A 17 -5.52 -6.92 0.43
CA VAL A 17 -5.93 -8.30 0.73
C VAL A 17 -7.45 -8.44 0.66
N ASP A 18 -8.18 -7.52 1.29
CA ASP A 18 -9.65 -7.52 1.28
C ASP A 18 -10.21 -7.37 -0.14
N SER A 19 -9.56 -6.55 -0.97
CA SER A 19 -9.93 -6.35 -2.37
C SER A 19 -9.62 -7.55 -3.24
N ILE A 20 -8.50 -8.25 -3.02
CA ILE A 20 -8.18 -9.51 -3.71
C ILE A 20 -9.24 -10.56 -3.44
N ILE A 21 -9.71 -10.66 -2.19
CA ILE A 21 -10.78 -11.59 -1.80
C ILE A 21 -12.09 -11.24 -2.51
N SER A 22 -12.38 -9.95 -2.68
CA SER A 22 -13.66 -9.46 -3.22
C SER A 22 -13.71 -9.46 -4.75
N TYR A 23 -12.62 -9.06 -5.41
CA TYR A 23 -12.60 -8.75 -6.84
C TYR A 23 -11.63 -9.63 -7.64
N GLY A 24 -10.74 -10.35 -6.97
CA GLY A 24 -9.70 -11.15 -7.61
C GLY A 24 -8.44 -10.34 -7.95
N VAL A 25 -7.30 -11.05 -8.00
CA VAL A 25 -5.95 -10.47 -8.10
C VAL A 25 -5.70 -9.59 -9.33
N SER A 26 -6.43 -9.83 -10.42
CA SER A 26 -6.26 -9.12 -11.70
C SER A 26 -7.34 -8.08 -11.96
N SER A 27 -8.20 -7.78 -10.99
CA SER A 27 -9.19 -6.72 -11.16
C SER A 27 -8.51 -5.34 -11.24
N PRO A 28 -9.03 -4.42 -12.06
CA PRO A 28 -8.51 -3.05 -12.14
C PRO A 28 -8.40 -2.36 -10.78
N GLU A 29 -9.36 -2.63 -9.89
CA GLU A 29 -9.40 -2.10 -8.53
C GLU A 29 -8.21 -2.59 -7.69
N VAL A 30 -7.94 -3.91 -7.71
CA VAL A 30 -6.80 -4.50 -6.99
C VAL A 30 -5.47 -4.02 -7.55
N LEU A 31 -5.35 -3.91 -8.87
CA LEU A 31 -4.13 -3.41 -9.51
C LEU A 31 -3.83 -1.98 -9.08
N LYS A 32 -4.85 -1.11 -9.07
CA LYS A 32 -4.70 0.28 -8.60
C LYS A 32 -4.28 0.34 -7.13
N ILE A 33 -4.88 -0.46 -6.26
CA ILE A 33 -4.51 -0.51 -4.84
C ILE A 33 -3.06 -1.00 -4.68
N SER A 34 -2.62 -1.96 -5.50
CA SER A 34 -1.24 -2.45 -5.53
C SER A 34 -0.25 -1.36 -5.93
N GLU A 35 -0.55 -0.60 -6.98
CA GLU A 35 0.28 0.54 -7.42
C GLU A 35 0.40 1.60 -6.33
N GLU A 36 -0.71 1.97 -5.69
CA GLU A 36 -0.72 2.93 -4.59
C GLU A 36 0.08 2.44 -3.37
N LEU A 37 0.03 1.13 -3.07
CA LEU A 37 0.83 0.54 -2.01
C LEU A 37 2.34 0.62 -2.32
N ASP A 38 2.73 0.29 -3.56
CA ASP A 38 4.12 0.35 -4.00
C ASP A 38 4.67 1.78 -3.93
N GLU A 39 3.90 2.80 -4.31
CA GLU A 39 4.29 4.20 -4.17
C GLU A 39 4.57 4.60 -2.71
N ILE A 40 3.74 4.16 -1.77
CA ILE A 40 3.91 4.45 -0.35
C ILE A 40 5.16 3.75 0.19
N ILE A 41 5.38 2.48 -0.20
CA ILE A 41 6.59 1.72 0.18
C ILE A 41 7.84 2.40 -0.35
N ASN A 42 7.84 2.80 -1.63
CA ASN A 42 8.98 3.49 -2.25
C ASN A 42 9.29 4.81 -1.54
N THR A 43 8.24 5.56 -1.17
CA THR A 43 8.39 6.81 -0.40
C THR A 43 9.03 6.56 0.97
N TYR A 44 8.55 5.55 1.69
CA TYR A 44 9.09 5.17 2.99
C TYR A 44 10.55 4.69 2.90
N GLN A 45 10.87 3.86 1.91
CA GLN A 45 12.23 3.38 1.67
C GLN A 45 13.19 4.52 1.32
N SER A 46 12.76 5.44 0.46
CA SER A 46 13.57 6.62 0.09
C SER A 46 13.85 7.49 1.31
N ALA A 47 12.83 7.80 2.12
CA ALA A 47 12.99 8.57 3.35
C ALA A 47 13.85 7.86 4.41
N SER A 48 13.88 6.52 4.39
CA SER A 48 14.70 5.71 5.31
C SER A 48 16.14 5.53 4.83
N SER A 49 16.43 5.78 3.55
CA SER A 49 17.76 5.63 2.93
C SER A 49 18.61 6.90 2.99
N GLU A 50 18.04 8.03 3.43
CA GLU A 50 18.74 9.31 3.61
C GLU A 50 19.29 9.53 5.04
N ASN A 51 19.46 8.48 5.85
CA ASN A 51 20.12 8.53 7.17
C ASN A 51 21.42 7.73 7.23
#